data_AF-A0A3B3STU1-F1
#
_entry.id   AF-A0A3B3STU1-F1
#
_cell.length_a   1.000
_cell.length_b   1.000
_cell.length_c   1.000
_cell.angle_alpha   90.00
_cell.angle_beta   90.00
_cell.angle_gamma   90.00
#
_symmetry.space_group_name_H-M   'P 1'
#
loop_
_entity.id
_entity.type
_entity.pdbx_description
1 polymer ?
#
loop_
_entity_poly.entity_id
_entity_poly.type
_entity_poly.pdbx_seq_one_letter_code
_entity_poly.pdbx_strand_id
1 'polypeptide(L)'
;MNTLVILAALVPIVLCAKHPSRPVDAVSRRSEMVKFGTLCKGNPANKPRGCDKFGCGSYGARRDGGKRKHLGLDISCSDGDTVLTPFDVNITGLARPYKNNKNPAINNGVSLSGQGLCFKLFYLKPVKTSGMLRKGERLGTMLPMQKVYPGIGSHVHVQMCDHSNPIPT
;
A
#
# COMPACT_ATOMS: atom_id res chain seq x y z
N MET A 1 -51.28 10.34 81.72
CA MET A 1 -51.04 11.16 80.51
C MET A 1 -49.84 10.57 79.80
N ASN A 2 -50.01 10.28 78.52
CA ASN A 2 -49.31 9.22 77.80
C ASN A 2 -47.82 9.49 77.54
N THR A 3 -47.03 8.44 77.74
CA THR A 3 -45.68 8.27 77.23
C THR A 3 -45.69 8.24 75.71
N LEU A 4 -45.05 9.21 75.06
CA LEU A 4 -44.84 9.22 73.61
C LEU A 4 -43.37 8.84 73.35
N VAL A 5 -43.15 7.60 72.93
CA VAL A 5 -41.87 7.12 72.42
C VAL A 5 -41.80 7.51 70.95
N ILE A 6 -40.97 8.47 70.59
CA ILE A 6 -40.68 8.80 69.19
C ILE A 6 -39.43 8.00 68.79
N LEU A 7 -39.65 6.97 67.96
CA LEU A 7 -38.61 6.22 67.27
C LEU A 7 -37.79 7.16 66.38
N ALA A 8 -36.48 7.26 66.62
CA ALA A 8 -35.54 7.82 65.67
C ALA A 8 -35.28 6.79 64.55
N ALA A 9 -35.94 6.96 63.40
CA ALA A 9 -35.61 6.22 62.20
C ALA A 9 -34.34 6.80 61.55
N LEU A 10 -33.23 6.09 61.66
CA LEU A 10 -32.03 6.33 60.88
C LEU A 10 -32.28 5.91 59.43
N VAL A 11 -32.46 6.88 58.53
CA VAL A 11 -32.38 6.65 57.08
C VAL A 11 -30.96 7.03 56.64
N PRO A 12 -30.16 6.11 56.09
CA PRO A 12 -28.87 6.47 55.53
C PRO A 12 -29.09 7.30 54.27
N ILE A 13 -28.54 8.52 54.27
CA ILE A 13 -28.41 9.35 53.08
C ILE A 13 -27.54 8.59 52.09
N VAL A 14 -28.15 8.07 51.02
CA VAL A 14 -27.40 7.57 49.86
C VAL A 14 -26.76 8.79 49.20
N LEU A 15 -25.52 9.10 49.56
CA LEU A 15 -24.68 9.95 48.73
C LEU A 15 -24.39 9.19 47.44
N CYS A 16 -25.15 9.50 46.39
CA CYS A 16 -24.76 9.17 45.03
C CYS A 16 -23.50 9.98 44.72
N ALA A 17 -22.33 9.37 44.92
CA ALA A 17 -21.08 9.92 44.46
C ALA A 17 -21.17 10.04 42.94
N LYS A 18 -21.31 11.27 42.44
CA LYS A 18 -21.10 11.57 41.02
C LYS A 18 -19.66 11.17 40.71
N HIS A 19 -19.47 9.99 40.12
CA HIS A 19 -18.21 9.67 39.48
C HIS A 19 -17.99 10.71 38.38
N PRO A 20 -16.89 11.49 38.42
CA PRO A 20 -16.50 12.27 37.27
C PRO A 20 -16.19 11.25 36.17
N SER A 21 -17.09 11.16 35.19
CA SER A 21 -16.81 10.48 33.93
C SER A 21 -15.58 11.14 33.35
N ARG A 22 -14.45 10.41 33.39
CA ARG A 22 -13.25 10.80 32.67
C ARG A 22 -13.67 11.04 31.21
N PRO A 23 -13.28 12.16 30.59
CA PRO A 23 -13.46 12.29 29.15
C PRO A 23 -12.74 11.10 28.53
N VAL A 24 -13.49 10.26 27.84
CA VAL A 24 -12.94 9.27 26.92
C VAL A 24 -12.20 10.10 25.88
N ASP A 25 -10.88 10.15 26.03
CA ASP A 25 -9.99 10.74 25.05
C ASP A 25 -10.32 10.10 23.70
N ALA A 26 -10.98 10.86 22.83
CA ALA A 26 -11.09 10.54 21.43
C ALA A 26 -9.68 10.62 20.86
N VAL A 27 -8.92 9.53 20.99
CA VAL A 27 -7.71 9.31 20.20
C VAL A 27 -8.18 9.30 18.76
N SER A 28 -8.05 10.47 18.12
CA SER A 28 -8.13 10.68 16.70
C SER A 28 -7.14 9.73 16.04
N ARG A 29 -7.59 8.53 15.68
CA ARG A 29 -6.86 7.63 14.80
C ARG A 29 -6.86 8.30 13.43
N ARG A 30 -5.92 9.21 13.20
CA ARG A 30 -5.39 9.41 11.86
C ARG A 30 -4.92 8.02 11.42
N SER A 31 -5.61 7.44 10.44
CA SER A 31 -5.10 6.28 9.72
C SER A 31 -3.73 6.68 9.20
N GLU A 32 -2.65 6.17 9.81
CA GLU A 32 -1.32 6.32 9.22
C GLU A 32 -1.36 5.60 7.88
N MET A 33 -1.34 6.37 6.80
CA MET A 33 -1.39 5.81 5.46
C MET A 33 -0.10 5.03 5.22
N VAL A 34 -0.25 3.79 4.79
CA VAL A 34 0.88 2.86 4.61
C VAL A 34 1.85 3.42 3.57
N LYS A 35 3.10 3.61 3.97
CA LYS A 35 4.19 4.04 3.08
C LYS A 35 4.96 2.82 2.58
N PHE A 36 5.10 2.71 1.26
CA PHE A 36 5.98 1.71 0.65
C PHE A 36 7.43 1.96 1.08
N GLY A 37 8.09 0.95 1.63
CA GLY A 37 9.55 0.91 1.72
C GLY A 37 10.19 0.86 0.33
N THR A 38 11.52 0.85 0.28
CA THR A 38 12.27 0.80 -0.98
C THR A 38 11.82 -0.38 -1.85
N LEU A 39 11.41 -0.08 -3.08
CA LEU A 39 10.98 -1.09 -4.06
C LEU A 39 12.12 -1.51 -4.99
N CYS A 40 13.05 -0.61 -5.28
CA CYS A 40 14.16 -0.87 -6.18
C CYS A 40 15.48 -0.49 -5.52
N LYS A 41 16.45 -1.42 -5.50
CA LYS A 41 17.70 -1.25 -4.75
C LYS A 41 18.50 -0.02 -5.22
N GLY A 42 18.56 0.26 -6.51
CA GLY A 42 19.20 1.45 -7.09
C GLY A 42 18.39 2.75 -6.95
N ASN A 43 17.17 2.70 -6.42
CA ASN A 43 16.32 3.87 -6.19
C ASN A 43 15.70 3.83 -4.76
N PRO A 44 16.51 4.01 -3.70
CA PRO A 44 16.09 3.84 -2.33
C PRO A 44 14.93 4.76 -1.90
N ALA A 45 14.81 5.93 -2.54
CA ALA A 45 13.77 6.92 -2.26
C ALA A 45 12.45 6.68 -3.02
N ASN A 46 12.34 5.61 -3.82
CA ASN A 46 11.19 5.36 -4.69
C ASN A 46 10.86 6.58 -5.58
N LYS A 47 11.87 7.20 -6.19
CA LYS A 47 11.64 8.31 -7.13
C LYS A 47 10.74 7.84 -8.29
N PRO A 48 9.62 8.53 -8.56
CA PRO A 48 8.75 8.17 -9.67
C PRO A 48 9.48 8.38 -11.00
N ARG A 49 9.09 7.61 -12.01
CA ARG A 49 9.49 7.85 -13.40
C ARG A 49 8.87 9.17 -13.88
N GLY A 50 9.68 9.97 -14.57
CA GLY A 50 9.24 11.21 -15.21
C GLY A 50 8.41 10.99 -16.48
N CYS A 51 8.53 11.90 -17.42
CA CYS A 51 7.93 11.79 -18.75
C CYS A 51 8.99 11.52 -19.81
N ASP A 52 8.65 10.68 -20.77
CA ASP A 52 9.45 10.42 -21.97
C ASP A 52 8.51 10.24 -23.17
N LYS A 53 9.04 9.83 -24.33
CA LYS A 53 8.25 9.64 -25.57
C LYS A 53 7.13 8.60 -25.45
N PHE A 54 7.15 7.74 -24.42
CA PHE A 54 6.10 6.76 -24.13
C PHE A 54 5.05 7.25 -23.12
N GLY A 55 5.18 8.49 -22.64
CA GLY A 55 4.29 9.13 -21.67
C GLY A 55 4.92 9.30 -20.29
N CYS A 56 4.09 9.67 -19.31
CA CYS A 56 4.53 9.98 -17.94
C CYS A 56 4.21 8.86 -16.95
N GLY A 57 5.07 8.64 -15.96
CA GLY A 57 4.96 7.59 -14.96
C GLY A 57 3.99 7.85 -13.79
N SER A 58 3.44 9.05 -13.67
CA SER A 58 2.54 9.41 -12.57
C SER A 58 1.17 8.71 -12.67
N TYR A 59 0.55 8.46 -11.52
CA TYR A 59 -0.84 8.03 -11.45
C TYR A 59 -1.75 9.06 -12.12
N GLY A 60 -2.75 8.59 -12.87
CA GLY A 60 -3.68 9.46 -13.59
C GLY A 60 -3.14 10.08 -14.88
N ALA A 61 -1.86 9.88 -15.23
CA ALA A 61 -1.28 10.38 -16.46
C ALA A 61 -2.06 9.91 -17.70
N ARG A 62 -2.17 10.78 -18.72
CA ARG A 62 -2.92 10.48 -19.95
C ARG A 62 -2.31 9.27 -20.67
N ARG A 63 -3.17 8.43 -21.22
CA ARG A 63 -2.87 7.30 -22.11
C ARG A 63 -3.83 7.33 -23.30
N ASP A 64 -3.40 6.81 -24.44
CA ASP A 64 -4.19 6.75 -25.69
C ASP A 64 -4.85 8.09 -26.07
N GLY A 65 -4.06 9.17 -26.12
CA GLY A 65 -4.56 10.51 -26.43
C GLY A 65 -5.45 11.13 -25.34
N GLY A 66 -5.59 10.49 -24.18
CA GLY A 66 -6.46 10.92 -23.08
C GLY A 66 -7.72 10.08 -22.91
N LYS A 67 -7.93 9.05 -23.75
CA LYS A 67 -9.06 8.11 -23.60
C LYS A 67 -8.94 7.23 -22.36
N ARG A 68 -7.70 7.04 -21.86
CA ARG A 68 -7.42 6.25 -20.66
C ARG A 68 -6.49 7.01 -19.72
N LYS A 69 -6.51 6.62 -18.46
CA LYS A 69 -5.59 7.08 -17.42
C LYS A 69 -4.60 5.98 -17.06
N HIS A 70 -3.44 6.38 -16.56
CA HIS A 70 -2.48 5.48 -15.95
C HIS A 70 -3.01 5.03 -14.58
N LEU A 71 -3.26 3.72 -14.43
CA LEU A 71 -3.92 3.14 -13.24
C LEU A 71 -2.96 2.77 -12.12
N GLY A 72 -1.70 3.19 -12.24
CA GLY A 72 -0.66 2.90 -11.27
C GLY A 72 0.39 4.01 -11.26
N LEU A 73 1.47 3.73 -10.57
CA LEU A 73 2.63 4.61 -10.46
C LEU A 73 3.87 3.85 -10.92
N ASP A 74 4.63 4.46 -11.82
CA ASP A 74 5.91 3.93 -12.27
C ASP A 74 7.02 4.43 -11.33
N ILE A 75 7.68 3.52 -10.62
CA ILE A 75 8.85 3.82 -9.79
C ILE A 75 10.11 3.49 -10.58
N SER A 76 11.00 4.48 -10.77
CA SER A 76 12.23 4.30 -11.54
C SER A 76 13.05 3.13 -11.01
N CYS A 77 13.45 2.21 -11.90
CA CYS A 77 14.20 1.01 -11.57
C CYS A 77 14.91 0.50 -12.82
N SER A 78 16.24 0.41 -12.78
CA SER A 78 17.04 0.01 -13.94
C SER A 78 16.79 -1.46 -14.31
N ASP A 79 16.88 -1.77 -15.60
CA ASP A 79 16.84 -3.14 -16.09
C ASP A 79 17.86 -4.02 -15.32
N GLY A 80 17.44 -5.21 -14.88
CA GLY A 80 18.29 -6.11 -14.10
C GLY A 80 18.47 -5.76 -12.62
N ASP A 81 17.98 -4.60 -12.15
CA ASP A 81 18.09 -4.22 -10.75
C ASP A 81 17.24 -5.13 -9.83
N THR A 82 17.61 -5.19 -8.57
CA THR A 82 16.91 -5.96 -7.55
C THR A 82 15.65 -5.23 -7.10
N VAL A 83 14.52 -5.92 -7.23
CA VAL A 83 13.23 -5.47 -6.69
C VAL A 83 13.08 -6.04 -5.28
N LEU A 84 12.79 -5.17 -4.32
CA LEU A 84 12.68 -5.48 -2.90
C LEU A 84 11.22 -5.45 -2.44
N THR A 85 10.93 -6.16 -1.36
CA THR A 85 9.63 -6.09 -0.69
C THR A 85 9.52 -4.79 0.14
N PRO A 86 8.45 -3.99 -0.04
CA PRO A 86 8.33 -2.68 0.59
C PRO A 86 8.00 -2.76 2.11
N PHE A 87 7.43 -3.87 2.53
CA PHE A 87 7.07 -4.26 3.90
C PHE A 87 6.88 -5.78 3.90
N ASP A 88 6.47 -6.36 5.04
CA ASP A 88 6.11 -7.78 5.09
C ASP A 88 4.89 -8.03 4.19
N VAL A 89 5.04 -8.94 3.23
CA VAL A 89 4.06 -9.21 2.19
C VAL A 89 3.81 -10.71 2.05
N ASN A 90 2.58 -11.06 1.70
CA ASN A 90 2.23 -12.34 1.13
C ASN A 90 2.11 -12.21 -0.39
N ILE A 91 2.82 -13.06 -1.14
CA ILE A 91 2.65 -13.18 -2.59
C ILE A 91 1.40 -14.04 -2.84
N THR A 92 0.41 -13.45 -3.48
CA THR A 92 -0.90 -14.08 -3.72
C THR A 92 -1.03 -14.71 -5.11
N GLY A 93 -0.06 -14.46 -6.00
CA GLY A 93 0.04 -15.13 -7.29
C GLY A 93 0.83 -14.34 -8.33
N LEU A 94 0.95 -14.90 -9.53
CA LEU A 94 1.49 -14.21 -10.69
C LEU A 94 0.53 -13.12 -11.18
N ALA A 95 1.10 -12.02 -11.69
CA ALA A 95 0.34 -10.94 -12.29
C ALA A 95 1.00 -10.50 -13.61
N ARG A 96 0.24 -10.51 -14.71
CA ARG A 96 0.74 -10.15 -16.03
C ARG A 96 0.13 -8.83 -16.51
N PRO A 97 0.94 -7.82 -16.87
CA PRO A 97 0.44 -6.53 -17.35
C PRO A 97 -0.24 -6.60 -18.72
N TYR A 98 0.09 -7.61 -19.54
CA TYR A 98 -0.44 -7.72 -20.90
C TYR A 98 -1.17 -9.05 -21.14
N LYS A 99 -2.31 -8.95 -21.84
CA LYS A 99 -3.08 -10.10 -22.34
C LYS A 99 -2.40 -10.69 -23.59
N ASN A 100 -2.79 -11.92 -23.94
CA ASN A 100 -2.38 -12.62 -25.18
C ASN A 100 -0.86 -12.68 -25.40
N ASN A 101 -0.09 -12.75 -24.32
CA ASN A 101 1.38 -12.82 -24.34
C ASN A 101 2.08 -11.66 -25.08
N LYS A 102 1.45 -10.48 -25.17
CA LYS A 102 2.11 -9.29 -25.71
C LYS A 102 3.33 -8.92 -24.85
N ASN A 103 4.41 -8.49 -25.50
CA ASN A 103 5.67 -8.08 -24.86
C ASN A 103 6.26 -9.17 -23.92
N PRO A 104 6.48 -10.40 -24.40
CA PRO A 104 6.82 -11.54 -23.53
C PRO A 104 8.09 -11.31 -22.68
N ALA A 105 9.03 -10.50 -23.16
CA ALA A 105 10.26 -10.17 -22.43
C ALA A 105 10.03 -9.41 -21.10
N ILE A 106 8.89 -8.72 -20.97
CA ILE A 106 8.55 -7.96 -19.76
C ILE A 106 7.16 -8.33 -19.20
N ASN A 107 6.48 -9.33 -19.74
CA ASN A 107 5.10 -9.69 -19.37
C ASN A 107 5.04 -10.58 -18.12
N ASN A 108 5.59 -10.08 -17.01
CA ASN A 108 5.60 -10.79 -15.74
C ASN A 108 5.51 -9.83 -14.54
N GLY A 109 5.20 -10.37 -13.37
CA GLY A 109 4.93 -9.61 -12.16
C GLY A 109 4.23 -10.48 -11.10
N VAL A 110 3.86 -9.86 -9.99
CA VAL A 110 3.23 -10.53 -8.84
C VAL A 110 2.11 -9.70 -8.25
N SER A 111 1.10 -10.40 -7.74
CA SER A 111 0.08 -9.86 -6.83
C SER A 111 0.55 -10.07 -5.40
N LEU A 112 0.37 -9.06 -4.56
CA LEU A 112 0.88 -8.98 -3.21
C LEU A 112 -0.21 -8.44 -2.28
N SER A 113 -0.19 -8.91 -1.02
CA SER A 113 -0.94 -8.29 0.07
C SER A 113 -0.06 -8.11 1.32
N GLY A 114 -0.34 -7.08 2.11
CA GLY A 114 0.41 -6.78 3.32
C GLY A 114 0.07 -5.39 3.84
N GLN A 115 0.17 -5.16 5.15
CA GLN A 115 -0.19 -3.88 5.78
C GLN A 115 -1.62 -3.40 5.44
N GLY A 116 -2.57 -4.32 5.23
CA GLY A 116 -3.93 -3.98 4.81
C GLY A 116 -4.07 -3.54 3.34
N LEU A 117 -2.99 -3.57 2.55
CA LEU A 117 -3.00 -3.25 1.13
C LEU A 117 -3.08 -4.51 0.26
N CYS A 118 -3.69 -4.35 -0.92
CA CYS A 118 -3.61 -5.28 -2.05
C CYS A 118 -3.05 -4.52 -3.25
N PHE A 119 -1.97 -5.02 -3.85
CA PHE A 119 -1.33 -4.37 -4.98
C PHE A 119 -0.62 -5.37 -5.89
N LYS A 120 -0.25 -4.90 -7.08
CA LYS A 120 0.50 -5.62 -8.10
C LYS A 120 1.79 -4.87 -8.37
N LEU A 121 2.87 -5.61 -8.58
CA LEU A 121 4.12 -5.10 -9.14
C LEU A 121 4.35 -5.78 -10.48
N PHE A 122 4.43 -5.00 -11.56
CA PHE A 122 4.74 -5.51 -12.90
C PHE A 122 6.19 -5.24 -13.29
N TYR A 123 6.60 -5.93 -14.36
CA TYR A 123 7.91 -5.82 -15.00
C TYR A 123 9.07 -6.38 -14.19
N LEU A 124 8.80 -7.37 -13.33
CA LEU A 124 9.84 -8.14 -12.63
C LEU A 124 9.69 -9.65 -12.84
N LYS A 125 10.82 -10.35 -12.77
CA LYS A 125 10.86 -11.81 -12.55
C LYS A 125 10.91 -12.06 -11.05
N PRO A 126 9.84 -12.56 -10.42
CA PRO A 126 9.83 -12.80 -8.99
C PRO A 126 10.70 -14.00 -8.61
N VAL A 127 11.22 -14.03 -7.38
CA VAL A 127 11.98 -15.17 -6.85
C VAL A 127 11.09 -16.37 -6.55
N LYS A 128 9.80 -16.13 -6.26
CA LYS A 128 8.76 -17.13 -6.04
C LYS A 128 7.39 -16.54 -6.35
N THR A 129 6.39 -17.39 -6.55
CA THR A 129 5.04 -16.97 -6.99
C THR A 129 3.97 -17.11 -5.90
N SER A 130 4.35 -17.51 -4.70
CA SER A 130 3.47 -17.61 -3.54
C SER A 130 4.26 -17.55 -2.22
N GLY A 131 3.56 -17.26 -1.12
CA GLY A 131 4.10 -17.28 0.24
C GLY A 131 4.65 -15.95 0.72
N MET A 132 5.12 -15.92 1.97
CA MET A 132 5.51 -14.69 2.66
C MET A 132 6.95 -14.27 2.36
N LEU A 133 7.18 -12.97 2.31
CA LEU A 133 8.50 -12.33 2.33
C LEU A 133 8.48 -11.17 3.32
N ARG A 134 9.56 -11.01 4.06
CA ARG A 134 9.76 -9.90 5.01
C ARG A 134 10.19 -8.64 4.27
N LYS A 135 9.99 -7.47 4.88
CA LYS A 135 10.46 -6.18 4.37
C LYS A 135 11.94 -6.21 3.98
N GLY A 136 12.27 -5.67 2.81
CA GLY A 136 13.64 -5.55 2.32
C GLY A 136 14.22 -6.85 1.75
N GLU A 137 13.51 -7.97 1.83
CA GLU A 137 13.91 -9.18 1.12
C GLU A 137 13.80 -9.00 -0.40
N ARG A 138 14.60 -9.77 -1.13
CA ARG A 138 14.56 -9.78 -2.59
C ARG A 138 13.23 -10.38 -3.06
N LEU A 139 12.39 -9.55 -3.67
CA LEU A 139 11.16 -9.98 -4.32
C LEU A 139 11.44 -10.53 -5.71
N GLY A 140 12.40 -9.93 -6.44
CA GLY A 140 12.66 -10.30 -7.82
C GLY A 140 13.77 -9.50 -8.49
N THR A 141 13.77 -9.56 -9.81
CA THR A 141 14.71 -8.85 -10.68
C THR A 141 13.94 -8.10 -11.74
N MET A 142 14.28 -6.84 -11.96
CA MET A 142 13.68 -5.99 -12.99
C MET A 142 13.91 -6.60 -14.38
N LEU A 143 12.85 -6.72 -15.18
CA LEU A 143 12.89 -7.28 -16.53
C LEU A 143 13.51 -6.28 -17.52
N PRO A 144 13.99 -6.74 -18.69
CA PRO A 144 14.68 -5.88 -19.67
C PRO A 144 13.70 -4.97 -20.42
N MET A 145 13.30 -3.86 -19.80
CA MET A 145 12.36 -2.91 -20.36
C MET A 145 12.92 -2.17 -21.58
N GLN A 146 14.21 -1.86 -21.59
CA GLN A 146 14.86 -1.20 -22.74
C GLN A 146 14.81 -2.06 -24.01
N LYS A 147 14.74 -3.39 -23.88
CA LYS A 147 14.59 -4.29 -25.02
C LYS A 147 13.23 -4.16 -25.72
N VAL A 148 12.20 -3.78 -24.98
CA VAL A 148 10.82 -3.66 -25.49
C VAL A 148 10.48 -2.21 -25.83
N TYR A 149 10.96 -1.27 -25.01
CA TYR A 149 10.70 0.16 -25.16
C TYR A 149 12.01 0.97 -25.07
N PRO A 150 12.83 0.99 -26.14
CA PRO A 150 14.10 1.72 -26.11
C PRO A 150 13.90 3.22 -25.84
N GLY A 151 14.51 3.71 -24.76
CA GLY A 151 14.46 5.11 -24.31
C GLY A 151 13.30 5.44 -23.36
N ILE A 152 12.57 4.43 -22.86
CA ILE A 152 11.66 4.64 -21.73
C ILE A 152 12.48 4.79 -20.44
N GLY A 153 12.01 5.54 -19.46
CA GLY A 153 12.54 5.37 -18.10
C GLY A 153 12.20 3.96 -17.59
N SER A 154 13.18 3.06 -17.40
CA SER A 154 12.91 1.73 -16.83
C SER A 154 12.31 1.86 -15.43
N HIS A 155 11.28 1.06 -15.13
CA HIS A 155 10.50 1.22 -13.91
C HIS A 155 9.80 -0.06 -13.46
N VAL A 156 9.59 -0.20 -12.16
CA VAL A 156 8.56 -1.11 -11.63
C VAL A 156 7.23 -0.37 -11.65
N HIS A 157 6.18 -1.00 -12.17
CA HIS A 157 4.83 -0.43 -12.14
C HIS A 157 4.06 -0.94 -10.92
N VAL A 158 3.69 -0.01 -10.04
CA VAL A 158 2.90 -0.26 -8.84
C VAL A 158 1.43 0.03 -9.12
N GLN A 159 0.57 -0.96 -8.97
CA GLN A 159 -0.87 -0.81 -9.19
C GLN A 159 -1.66 -1.38 -8.02
N MET A 160 -2.46 -0.56 -7.35
CA MET A 160 -3.40 -1.04 -6.33
C MET A 160 -4.44 -1.97 -6.97
N CYS A 161 -4.90 -2.98 -6.24
CA CYS A 161 -5.87 -3.95 -6.77
C CYS A 161 -7.19 -3.30 -7.19
N ASP A 162 -7.61 -2.25 -6.48
CA ASP A 162 -8.79 -1.42 -6.75
C ASP A 162 -8.52 -0.25 -7.72
N HIS A 163 -7.28 -0.15 -8.23
CA HIS A 163 -6.81 0.94 -9.10
C HIS A 163 -6.84 2.34 -8.46
N SER A 164 -6.87 2.42 -7.13
CA SER A 164 -6.66 3.69 -6.41
C SER A 164 -5.22 4.19 -6.55
N ASN A 165 -4.99 5.46 -6.17
CA ASN A 165 -3.66 6.05 -6.20
C ASN A 165 -2.71 5.33 -5.21
N PRO A 166 -1.57 4.77 -5.64
CA PRO A 166 -0.63 4.07 -4.76
C PRO A 166 0.11 4.99 -3.76
N ILE A 167 0.10 6.31 -3.99
CA ILE A 167 0.65 7.29 -3.04
C ILE A 167 -0.50 7.88 -2.24
N PRO A 168 -0.45 7.75 -0.91
CA PRO A 168 -1.25 8.55 0.00
C PRO A 168 -1.22 10.05 -0.30
N THR A 169 -2.37 10.68 -0.52
CA THR A 169 -2.53 12.15 -0.47
C THR A 169 -2.70 12.64 0.95
#